data_AF-A0A942C889-F1
#
_entry.id   AF-A0A942C889-F1
#
_cell.length_a   1.000
_cell.length_b   1.000
_cell.length_c   1.000
_cell.angle_alpha   90.00
_cell.angle_beta   90.00
_cell.angle_gamma   90.00
#
_symmetry.space_group_name_H-M   'P 1'
#
loop_
_entity.id
_entity.type
_entity.pdbx_description
1 polymer ?
#
loop_
_entity_poly.entity_id
_entity_poly.type
_entity_poly.pdbx_seq_one_letter_code
_entity_poly.pdbx_strand_id
1 'polypeptide(L)'
;MKLLSVFCLLFLALATPALADSITLKFTGLSITNPGGQTTAAGVMGTDLVASSGPLMVKTPTSSITVTVGQNPFDTVWLFVAPNTPLASLDGYKISFNTEANGVAAGTVTAALSVRPDGVVVATILNPNLVFGALGRYFQLSFFITPNPVGVGPGNYDIQASLSEVPEPQTVVLLGLGLLVGAYFLRNRRLFA
;
A
#
# COMPACT_ATOMS: atom_id res chain seq x y z
N MET A 1 -0.27 -7.21 46.15
CA MET A 1 -0.47 -8.25 45.12
C MET A 1 -1.69 -8.03 44.22
N LYS A 2 -2.82 -7.49 44.69
CA LYS A 2 -4.05 -7.28 43.87
C LYS A 2 -3.92 -6.28 42.69
N LEU A 3 -3.05 -5.29 42.78
CA LEU A 3 -2.83 -4.30 41.71
C LEU A 3 -2.01 -4.85 40.53
N LEU A 4 -1.09 -5.78 40.81
CA LEU A 4 -0.20 -6.33 39.77
C LEU A 4 -0.98 -7.18 38.76
N SER A 5 -2.00 -7.91 39.23
CA SER A 5 -2.88 -8.73 38.39
C SER A 5 -3.76 -7.91 37.44
N VAL A 6 -4.19 -6.71 37.85
CA VAL A 6 -4.94 -5.80 36.97
C VAL A 6 -4.01 -5.24 35.88
N PHE A 7 -2.79 -4.85 36.22
CA PHE A 7 -1.80 -4.44 35.21
C PHE A 7 -1.42 -5.59 34.29
N CYS A 8 -1.23 -6.81 34.80
CA CYS A 8 -0.97 -7.98 33.97
C CYS A 8 -2.15 -8.29 33.04
N LEU A 9 -3.41 -8.17 33.47
CA LEU A 9 -4.58 -8.33 32.61
C LEU A 9 -4.71 -7.20 31.59
N LEU A 10 -4.35 -5.96 31.95
CA LEU A 10 -4.33 -4.82 31.04
C LEU A 10 -3.21 -4.98 29.99
N PHE A 11 -2.02 -5.42 30.41
CA PHE A 11 -0.93 -5.76 29.51
C PHE A 11 -1.24 -7.02 28.69
N LEU A 12 -1.98 -7.99 29.21
CA LEU A 12 -2.41 -9.18 28.46
C LEU A 12 -3.55 -8.86 27.48
N ALA A 13 -4.39 -7.85 27.78
CA ALA A 13 -5.38 -7.31 26.86
C ALA A 13 -4.76 -6.37 25.81
N LEU A 14 -3.68 -5.66 26.16
CA LEU A 14 -2.84 -4.89 25.21
C LEU A 14 -1.91 -5.81 24.40
N ALA A 15 -1.57 -6.98 24.93
CA ALA A 15 -0.71 -8.00 24.33
C ALA A 15 -1.49 -9.23 23.86
N THR A 16 -2.82 -9.16 23.74
CA THR A 16 -3.49 -10.11 22.85
C THR A 16 -2.83 -9.86 21.51
N PRO A 17 -2.08 -10.85 20.97
CA PRO A 17 -1.63 -10.71 19.60
C PRO A 17 -2.92 -10.47 18.82
N ALA A 18 -2.99 -9.35 18.10
CA ALA A 18 -3.92 -9.26 17.01
C ALA A 18 -3.68 -10.55 16.22
N LEU A 19 -4.60 -11.51 16.33
CA LEU A 19 -4.63 -12.65 15.44
C LEU A 19 -4.48 -12.03 14.08
N ALA A 20 -3.40 -12.38 13.39
CA ALA A 20 -2.86 -11.56 12.34
C ALA A 20 -3.89 -11.52 11.20
N ASP A 21 -4.78 -10.53 11.26
CA ASP A 21 -5.98 -10.48 10.44
C ASP A 21 -5.49 -10.43 9.00
N SER A 22 -5.95 -11.38 8.19
CA SER A 22 -5.55 -11.49 6.80
C SER A 22 -6.65 -10.93 5.92
N ILE A 23 -6.27 -10.05 4.99
CA ILE A 23 -7.18 -9.49 4.00
C ILE A 23 -6.81 -10.04 2.64
N THR A 24 -7.81 -10.54 1.92
CA THR A 24 -7.65 -10.97 0.54
C THR A 24 -7.84 -9.79 -0.38
N LEU A 25 -6.78 -9.34 -1.03
CA LEU A 25 -6.76 -8.22 -1.94
C LEU A 25 -6.78 -8.70 -3.38
N LYS A 26 -7.54 -8.04 -4.24
CA LYS A 26 -7.56 -8.32 -5.68
C LYS A 26 -7.33 -7.04 -6.46
N PHE A 27 -6.47 -7.11 -7.46
CA PHE A 27 -6.19 -5.98 -8.35
C PHE A 27 -6.89 -6.23 -9.69
N THR A 28 -7.78 -5.32 -10.08
CA THR A 28 -8.67 -5.47 -11.25
C THR A 28 -8.66 -4.22 -12.12
N GLY A 29 -9.32 -4.26 -13.27
CA GLY A 29 -9.52 -3.06 -14.10
C GLY A 29 -8.22 -2.38 -14.57
N LEU A 30 -7.15 -3.15 -14.76
CA LEU A 30 -5.86 -2.62 -15.16
C LEU A 30 -5.96 -1.90 -16.52
N SER A 31 -5.38 -0.71 -16.62
CA SER A 31 -5.36 0.07 -17.85
C SER A 31 -4.15 0.99 -17.95
N ILE A 32 -3.81 1.35 -19.19
CA ILE A 32 -2.76 2.30 -19.54
C ILE A 32 -3.37 3.40 -20.41
N THR A 33 -3.20 4.65 -20.02
CA THR A 33 -3.58 5.82 -20.81
C THR A 33 -2.32 6.49 -21.36
N ASN A 34 -2.25 6.64 -22.68
CA ASN A 34 -1.15 7.34 -23.32
C ASN A 34 -1.30 8.87 -23.20
N PRO A 35 -0.25 9.66 -23.50
CA PRO A 35 -0.30 11.12 -23.40
C PRO A 35 -1.34 11.76 -24.33
N GLY A 36 -1.72 11.07 -25.41
CA GLY A 36 -2.79 11.47 -26.33
C GLY A 36 -4.20 11.18 -25.80
N GLY A 37 -4.34 10.64 -24.58
CA GLY A 37 -5.62 10.35 -23.92
C GLY A 37 -6.26 9.02 -24.33
N GLN A 38 -5.63 8.24 -25.21
CA GLN A 38 -6.11 6.91 -25.57
C GLN A 38 -5.81 5.93 -24.45
N THR A 39 -6.82 5.16 -24.06
CA THR A 39 -6.69 4.18 -22.96
C THR A 39 -6.79 2.77 -23.51
N THR A 40 -5.79 1.94 -23.20
CA THR A 40 -5.80 0.51 -23.43
C THR A 40 -6.12 -0.20 -22.13
N ALA A 41 -7.26 -0.90 -22.09
CA ALA A 41 -7.65 -1.72 -20.95
C ALA A 41 -7.06 -3.13 -21.07
N ALA A 42 -6.88 -3.79 -19.93
CA ALA A 42 -6.30 -5.11 -19.89
C ALA A 42 -7.22 -6.19 -20.47
N GLY A 43 -6.62 -7.12 -21.23
CA GLY A 43 -7.23 -8.39 -21.62
C GLY A 43 -6.75 -9.52 -20.70
N VAL A 44 -7.57 -10.56 -20.53
CA VAL A 44 -7.18 -11.76 -19.76
C VAL A 44 -6.20 -12.56 -20.60
N MET A 45 -4.90 -12.49 -20.31
CA MET A 45 -3.92 -13.42 -20.84
C MET A 45 -3.63 -14.43 -19.74
N GLY A 46 -4.16 -15.65 -19.88
CA GLY A 46 -3.80 -16.80 -19.04
C GLY A 46 -3.67 -16.45 -17.56
N THR A 47 -4.80 -16.28 -16.88
CA THR A 47 -4.93 -15.97 -15.45
C THR A 47 -4.48 -14.56 -15.00
N ASP A 48 -3.68 -13.81 -15.76
CA ASP A 48 -3.25 -12.43 -15.42
C ASP A 48 -4.07 -11.36 -16.17
N LEU A 49 -4.25 -10.18 -15.57
CA LEU A 49 -4.71 -8.99 -16.33
C LEU A 49 -3.48 -8.28 -16.90
N VAL A 50 -3.47 -8.10 -18.22
CA VAL A 50 -2.37 -7.44 -18.92
C VAL A 50 -2.92 -6.30 -19.78
N ALA A 51 -2.46 -5.08 -19.52
CA ALA A 51 -2.65 -3.93 -20.40
C ALA A 51 -1.33 -3.63 -21.13
N SER A 52 -1.40 -3.28 -22.41
CA SER A 52 -0.24 -2.96 -23.23
C SER A 52 -0.53 -1.76 -24.11
N SER A 53 0.30 -0.72 -24.04
CA SER A 53 0.19 0.49 -24.86
C SER A 53 1.56 0.88 -25.37
N GLY A 54 1.83 0.56 -26.65
CA GLY A 54 3.09 0.86 -27.33
C GLY A 54 4.32 0.39 -26.54
N PRO A 55 5.10 1.32 -25.94
CA PRO A 55 6.31 1.00 -25.19
C PRO A 55 6.08 0.43 -23.78
N LEU A 56 4.85 0.46 -23.26
CA LEU A 56 4.52 0.06 -21.89
C LEU A 56 3.63 -1.16 -21.86
N MET A 57 3.98 -2.09 -20.98
CA MET A 57 3.13 -3.20 -20.59
C MET A 57 2.98 -3.18 -19.07
N VAL A 58 1.79 -3.44 -18.57
CA VAL A 58 1.52 -3.56 -17.15
C VAL A 58 0.78 -4.86 -16.90
N LYS A 59 1.06 -5.50 -15.77
CA LYS A 59 0.53 -6.79 -15.40
C LYS A 59 0.17 -6.83 -13.92
N THR A 60 -0.97 -7.41 -13.57
CA THR A 60 -1.29 -7.74 -12.16
C THR A 60 -1.17 -9.25 -11.94
N PRO A 61 -0.78 -9.72 -10.75
CA PRO A 61 -0.81 -11.14 -10.41
C PRO A 61 -2.23 -11.70 -10.49
N THR A 62 -2.28 -12.98 -10.88
CA THR A 62 -3.47 -13.72 -11.33
C THR A 62 -4.54 -13.99 -10.29
N SER A 63 -4.17 -14.01 -9.02
CA SER A 63 -5.02 -14.48 -7.94
C SER A 63 -4.94 -13.48 -6.82
N SER A 64 -6.09 -13.17 -6.24
CA SER A 64 -6.16 -12.34 -5.05
C SER A 64 -5.09 -12.75 -4.04
N ILE A 65 -4.36 -11.78 -3.51
CA ILE A 65 -3.30 -12.01 -2.56
C ILE A 65 -3.88 -11.95 -1.14
N THR A 66 -3.61 -12.95 -0.32
CA THR A 66 -3.98 -12.89 1.10
C THR A 66 -2.80 -12.29 1.85
N VAL A 67 -2.99 -11.09 2.39
CA VAL A 67 -1.96 -10.33 3.09
C VAL A 67 -2.32 -10.22 4.56
N THR A 68 -1.37 -10.56 5.42
CA THR A 68 -1.50 -10.34 6.85
C THR A 68 -1.25 -8.88 7.19
N VAL A 69 -2.10 -8.27 8.02
CA VAL A 69 -1.93 -6.89 8.48
C VAL A 69 -0.55 -6.71 9.13
N GLY A 70 0.20 -5.71 8.68
CA GLY A 70 1.58 -5.45 9.12
C GLY A 70 2.66 -6.23 8.36
N GLN A 71 2.29 -7.18 7.49
CA GLN A 71 3.22 -7.86 6.60
C GLN A 71 3.51 -7.00 5.37
N ASN A 72 4.65 -6.30 5.41
CA ASN A 72 5.01 -5.27 4.44
C ASN A 72 6.49 -5.38 4.04
N PRO A 73 6.86 -5.14 2.76
CA PRO A 73 6.00 -4.93 1.59
C PRO A 73 5.70 -6.19 0.77
N PHE A 74 4.70 -6.11 -0.11
CA PHE A 74 4.34 -7.17 -1.07
C PHE A 74 4.10 -6.58 -2.47
N ASP A 75 4.35 -7.39 -3.50
CA ASP A 75 4.18 -6.97 -4.90
C ASP A 75 2.69 -6.94 -5.30
N THR A 76 2.29 -5.90 -6.03
CA THR A 76 0.89 -5.71 -6.47
C THR A 76 0.73 -5.65 -7.97
N VAL A 77 1.54 -4.85 -8.68
CA VAL A 77 1.44 -4.67 -10.11
C VAL A 77 2.84 -4.53 -10.69
N TRP A 78 3.08 -5.19 -11.81
CA TRP A 78 4.36 -5.15 -12.52
C TRP A 78 4.26 -4.23 -13.73
N LEU A 79 5.17 -3.27 -13.80
CA LEU A 79 5.35 -2.36 -14.92
C LEU A 79 6.57 -2.80 -15.75
N PHE A 80 6.37 -2.93 -17.04
CA PHE A 80 7.38 -3.31 -18.02
C PHE A 80 7.54 -2.18 -19.03
N VAL A 81 8.76 -1.70 -19.17
CA VAL A 81 9.15 -0.74 -20.21
C VAL A 81 9.92 -1.50 -21.28
N ALA A 82 9.41 -1.50 -22.50
CA ALA A 82 10.00 -2.25 -23.60
C ALA A 82 11.46 -1.82 -23.87
N PRO A 83 12.36 -2.75 -24.22
CA PRO A 83 13.72 -2.44 -24.64
C PRO A 83 13.73 -1.43 -25.80
N ASN A 84 14.72 -0.54 -25.81
CA ASN A 84 14.89 0.51 -26.82
C ASN A 84 13.78 1.59 -26.86
N THR A 85 12.87 1.60 -25.87
CA THR A 85 11.91 2.70 -25.72
C THR A 85 12.66 4.02 -25.49
N PRO A 86 12.39 5.07 -26.30
CA PRO A 86 12.90 6.40 -26.01
C PRO A 86 12.28 6.91 -24.70
N LEU A 87 13.11 7.23 -23.70
CA LEU A 87 12.64 7.66 -22.37
C LEU A 87 11.70 8.87 -22.43
N ALA A 88 11.99 9.82 -23.32
CA ALA A 88 11.14 11.00 -23.56
C ALA A 88 9.71 10.63 -23.99
N SER A 89 9.53 9.49 -24.67
CA SER A 89 8.20 9.03 -25.10
C SER A 89 7.32 8.56 -23.95
N LEU A 90 7.89 8.30 -22.76
CA LEU A 90 7.16 7.84 -21.58
C LEU A 90 6.49 8.99 -20.80
N ASP A 91 6.80 10.23 -21.15
CA ASP A 91 6.26 11.41 -20.47
C ASP A 91 4.74 11.50 -20.64
N GLY A 92 4.01 11.58 -19.54
CA GLY A 92 2.55 11.74 -19.53
C GLY A 92 1.75 10.44 -19.60
N TYR A 93 2.39 9.27 -19.67
CA TYR A 93 1.68 8.00 -19.54
C TYR A 93 1.09 7.85 -18.14
N LYS A 94 -0.12 7.28 -18.06
CA LYS A 94 -0.80 6.95 -16.82
C LYS A 94 -1.16 5.49 -16.77
N ILE A 95 -1.07 4.91 -15.59
CA ILE A 95 -1.41 3.52 -15.31
C ILE A 95 -2.46 3.56 -14.22
N SER A 96 -3.55 2.80 -14.36
CA SER A 96 -4.54 2.68 -13.30
C SER A 96 -5.01 1.26 -13.10
N PHE A 97 -5.33 0.92 -11.85
CA PHE A 97 -5.91 -0.37 -11.47
C PHE A 97 -6.80 -0.20 -10.25
N ASN A 98 -7.84 -1.01 -10.17
CA ASN A 98 -8.74 -1.08 -9.03
C ASN A 98 -8.18 -2.04 -8.00
N THR A 99 -8.47 -1.76 -6.73
CA THR A 99 -8.17 -2.61 -5.59
C THR A 99 -9.49 -3.01 -4.95
N GLU A 100 -9.67 -4.31 -4.74
CA GLU A 100 -10.77 -4.90 -4.00
C GLU A 100 -10.20 -5.58 -2.74
N ALA A 101 -10.87 -5.42 -1.60
CA ALA A 101 -10.55 -6.09 -0.35
C ALA A 101 -11.72 -6.99 0.05
N ASN A 102 -11.47 -8.30 0.16
CA ASN A 102 -12.47 -9.34 0.45
C ASN A 102 -13.72 -9.25 -0.46
N GLY A 103 -13.53 -8.90 -1.73
CA GLY A 103 -14.61 -8.75 -2.72
C GLY A 103 -15.35 -7.41 -2.68
N VAL A 104 -14.94 -6.47 -1.82
CA VAL A 104 -15.49 -5.11 -1.77
C VAL A 104 -14.50 -4.14 -2.41
N ALA A 105 -14.98 -3.20 -3.22
CA ALA A 105 -14.12 -2.17 -3.83
C ALA A 105 -13.48 -1.29 -2.74
N ALA A 106 -12.14 -1.26 -2.69
CA ALA A 106 -11.36 -0.42 -1.79
C ALA A 106 -10.97 0.92 -2.44
N GLY A 107 -10.79 0.95 -3.77
CA GLY A 107 -10.51 2.16 -4.53
C GLY A 107 -9.74 1.90 -5.82
N THR A 108 -9.35 2.96 -6.51
CA THR A 108 -8.54 2.90 -7.74
C THR A 108 -7.21 3.58 -7.48
N VAL A 109 -6.10 2.92 -7.83
CA VAL A 109 -4.74 3.49 -7.79
C VAL A 109 -4.38 4.00 -9.17
N THR A 110 -3.78 5.18 -9.23
CA THR A 110 -3.22 5.76 -10.45
C THR A 110 -1.75 6.09 -10.25
N ALA A 111 -0.91 5.64 -11.18
CA ALA A 111 0.48 6.05 -11.31
C ALA A 111 0.67 6.84 -12.61
N ALA A 112 1.56 7.82 -12.60
CA ALA A 112 1.94 8.60 -13.77
C ALA A 112 3.45 8.54 -14.00
N LEU A 113 3.85 8.52 -15.26
CA LEU A 113 5.23 8.66 -15.68
C LEU A 113 5.48 10.10 -16.11
N SER A 114 6.56 10.70 -15.63
CA SER A 114 7.02 12.00 -16.09
C SER A 114 8.51 11.98 -16.38
N VAL A 115 8.95 12.77 -17.34
CA VAL A 115 10.38 12.87 -17.68
C VAL A 115 10.93 14.14 -17.09
N ARG A 116 11.93 14.02 -16.23
CA ARG A 116 12.64 15.17 -15.67
C ARG A 116 13.55 15.81 -16.73
N PRO A 117 13.92 17.09 -16.57
CA PRO A 117 14.83 17.79 -17.49
C PRO A 117 16.21 17.15 -17.63
N ASP A 118 16.65 16.34 -16.66
CA ASP A 118 17.89 15.56 -16.68
C ASP A 118 17.79 14.25 -17.50
N GLY A 119 16.65 14.00 -18.15
CA GLY A 119 16.40 12.82 -18.98
C GLY A 119 15.95 11.58 -18.21
N VAL A 120 15.70 11.73 -16.91
CA VAL A 120 15.29 10.64 -16.02
C VAL A 120 13.77 10.53 -15.99
N VAL A 121 13.24 9.35 -16.34
CA VAL A 121 11.80 9.06 -16.18
C VAL A 121 11.52 8.76 -14.71
N VAL A 122 10.45 9.34 -14.17
CA VAL A 122 10.02 9.15 -12.79
C VAL A 122 8.61 8.61 -12.81
N ALA A 123 8.39 7.47 -12.16
CA ALA A 123 7.05 6.97 -11.89
C ALA A 123 6.58 7.48 -10.54
N THR A 124 5.40 8.10 -10.51
CA THR A 124 4.79 8.65 -9.29
C THR A 124 3.41 8.06 -9.10
N ILE A 125 3.13 7.49 -7.94
CA ILE A 125 1.78 7.11 -7.57
C ILE A 125 1.04 8.36 -7.08
N LEU A 126 -0.01 8.74 -7.78
CA LEU A 126 -0.73 10.00 -7.55
C LEU A 126 -1.59 9.94 -6.28
N ASN A 127 -2.12 8.76 -5.98
CA ASN A 127 -2.89 8.49 -4.78
C ASN A 127 -2.29 7.28 -4.06
N PRO A 128 -1.18 7.49 -3.33
CA PRO A 128 -0.39 6.41 -2.76
C PRO A 128 -1.08 5.70 -1.60
N ASN A 129 -2.17 6.24 -1.05
CA ASN A 129 -2.88 5.66 0.08
C ASN A 129 -4.35 5.42 -0.27
N LEU A 130 -4.85 4.22 0.00
CA LEU A 130 -6.26 3.87 -0.03
C LEU A 130 -6.70 3.46 1.37
N VAL A 131 -7.72 4.12 1.92
CA VAL A 131 -8.31 3.78 3.22
C VAL A 131 -9.66 3.12 2.98
N PHE A 132 -9.87 1.95 3.57
CA PHE A 132 -11.10 1.18 3.40
C PHE A 132 -11.49 0.46 4.69
N GLY A 133 -12.79 0.16 4.83
CA GLY A 133 -13.32 -0.63 5.94
C GLY A 133 -13.34 -2.12 5.61
N ALA A 134 -12.77 -2.96 6.47
CA ALA A 134 -12.87 -4.42 6.38
C ALA A 134 -12.84 -5.02 7.79
N LEU A 135 -13.43 -6.20 8.01
CA LEU A 135 -13.39 -6.90 9.31
C LEU A 135 -13.84 -6.03 10.52
N GLY A 136 -14.70 -5.02 10.27
CA GLY A 136 -15.14 -4.07 11.30
C GLY A 136 -14.12 -3.00 11.71
N ARG A 137 -12.99 -2.87 11.00
CA ARG A 137 -11.92 -1.88 11.24
C ARG A 137 -11.58 -1.11 9.97
N TYR A 138 -10.81 -0.04 10.11
CA TYR A 138 -10.25 0.71 8.99
C TYR A 138 -8.82 0.25 8.70
N PHE A 139 -8.52 0.02 7.44
CA PHE A 139 -7.20 -0.34 6.95
C PHE A 139 -6.71 0.69 5.94
N GLN A 140 -5.41 0.88 5.90
CA GLN A 140 -4.71 1.69 4.91
C GLN A 140 -3.80 0.80 4.08
N LEU A 141 -3.97 0.89 2.76
CA LEU A 141 -3.07 0.33 1.76
C LEU A 141 -2.20 1.46 1.21
N SER A 142 -0.90 1.38 1.46
CA SER A 142 0.08 2.35 0.99
C SER A 142 0.91 1.74 -0.14
N PHE A 143 0.96 2.40 -1.28
CA PHE A 143 1.65 1.95 -2.49
C PHE A 143 2.91 2.74 -2.74
N PHE A 144 3.90 2.07 -3.32
CA PHE A 144 5.15 2.68 -3.79
C PHE A 144 5.73 1.85 -4.94
N ILE A 145 6.73 2.39 -5.64
CA ILE A 145 7.35 1.73 -6.79
C ILE A 145 8.81 1.44 -6.41
N THR A 146 9.30 0.25 -6.71
CA THR A 146 10.69 -0.14 -6.43
C THR A 146 11.42 -0.44 -7.75
N PRO A 147 12.65 0.08 -7.95
CA PRO A 147 13.41 0.99 -7.08
C PRO A 147 12.89 2.44 -7.10
N ASN A 148 12.90 3.09 -5.93
CA ASN A 148 12.62 4.52 -5.74
C ASN A 148 13.80 5.15 -4.97
N PRO A 149 14.40 6.29 -5.37
CA PRO A 149 14.16 7.12 -6.56
C PRO A 149 15.33 6.98 -7.55
N VAL A 150 15.27 6.03 -8.48
CA VAL A 150 16.24 5.96 -9.58
C VAL A 150 15.47 5.70 -10.87
N GLY A 151 15.80 6.46 -11.91
CA GLY A 151 15.03 6.56 -13.15
C GLY A 151 14.42 5.27 -13.69
N VAL A 152 13.19 5.37 -14.16
CA VAL A 152 12.50 4.31 -14.88
C VAL A 152 13.08 4.24 -16.30
N GLY A 153 14.11 3.43 -16.48
CA GLY A 153 14.63 3.02 -17.79
C GLY A 153 13.88 1.81 -18.38
N PRO A 154 14.36 1.25 -19.51
CA PRO A 154 13.89 -0.05 -19.98
C PRO A 154 14.09 -1.13 -18.92
N GLY A 155 13.08 -1.97 -18.68
CA GLY A 155 13.14 -2.99 -17.62
C GLY A 155 11.81 -3.22 -16.92
N ASN A 156 11.88 -3.93 -15.79
CA ASN A 156 10.74 -4.35 -14.98
C ASN A 156 10.76 -3.62 -13.64
N TYR A 157 9.60 -3.11 -13.22
CA TYR A 157 9.43 -2.35 -11.99
C TYR A 157 8.22 -2.87 -11.24
N ASP A 158 8.38 -3.04 -9.94
CA ASP A 158 7.34 -3.57 -9.08
C ASP A 158 6.65 -2.42 -8.36
N ILE A 159 5.34 -2.30 -8.57
CA ILE A 159 4.47 -1.52 -7.69
C ILE A 159 4.21 -2.40 -6.48
N GLN A 160 4.76 -1.98 -5.34
CA GLN A 160 4.62 -2.66 -4.06
C GLN A 160 3.59 -1.95 -3.20
N ALA A 161 3.05 -2.68 -2.24
CA ALA A 161 2.18 -2.10 -1.24
C ALA A 161 2.47 -2.61 0.16
N SER A 162 1.96 -1.85 1.13
CA SER A 162 1.94 -2.18 2.53
C SER A 162 0.54 -2.00 3.10
N LEU A 163 0.09 -2.98 3.89
CA LEU A 163 -1.17 -2.97 4.60
C LEU A 163 -0.94 -2.67 6.08
N SER A 164 -1.63 -1.67 6.59
CA SER A 164 -1.61 -1.29 8.01
C SER A 164 -3.02 -1.01 8.52
N GLU A 165 -3.29 -1.38 9.77
CA GLU A 165 -4.50 -0.94 10.46
C GLU A 165 -4.42 0.57 10.73
N VAL A 166 -5.51 1.29 10.47
CA VAL A 166 -5.64 2.70 10.85
C VAL A 166 -6.12 2.74 12.30
N PRO A 167 -5.34 3.29 13.23
CA PRO A 167 -5.75 3.35 14.63
C PRO A 167 -7.04 4.14 14.76
N GLU A 168 -8.04 3.57 15.44
CA GLU A 168 -9.23 4.34 15.78
C GLU A 168 -8.85 5.53 16.68
N PRO A 169 -9.51 6.69 16.54
CA PRO A 169 -9.22 7.87 17.35
C PRO A 169 -9.26 7.59 18.86
N GLN A 170 -10.16 6.70 19.29
CA GLN A 170 -10.30 6.30 20.69
C GLN A 170 -9.07 5.55 21.20
N THR A 171 -8.47 4.70 20.37
CA THR A 171 -7.25 3.95 20.69
C THR A 171 -6.06 4.87 20.89
N VAL A 172 -5.94 5.93 20.07
CA VAL A 172 -4.89 6.95 20.22
C VAL A 172 -5.04 7.72 21.53
N VAL A 173 -6.28 8.08 21.89
CA VAL A 173 -6.59 8.77 23.15
C VAL A 173 -6.24 7.89 24.36
N LEU A 174 -6.62 6.61 24.33
CA LEU A 174 -6.30 5.64 25.38
C LEU A 174 -4.79 5.40 25.52
N LEU A 175 -4.05 5.31 24.41
CA LEU A 175 -2.60 5.17 24.42
C LEU A 175 -1.91 6.42 24.99
N GLY A 176 -2.38 7.61 24.60
CA GLY A 176 -1.90 8.89 25.13
C GLY A 176 -2.16 9.02 26.64
N LEU A 177 -3.37 8.69 27.10
CA LEU A 177 -3.70 8.66 28.53
C LEU A 177 -2.86 7.62 29.29
N GLY A 178 -2.64 6.44 28.72
CA GLY A 178 -1.81 5.39 29.31
C GLY A 178 -0.35 5.83 29.48
N LEU A 179 0.23 6.50 28.47
CA LEU A 179 1.59 7.05 28.55
C LEU A 179 1.69 8.17 29.59
N LEU A 180 0.70 9.06 29.67
CA LEU A 180 0.67 10.15 30.65
C LEU A 180 0.57 9.61 32.08
N VAL A 181 -0.30 8.63 32.33
CA VAL A 181 -0.44 7.99 33.65
C VAL A 181 0.82 7.20 34.01
N GLY A 182 1.42 6.48 33.05
CA GLY A 182 2.68 5.76 33.25
C GLY A 182 3.85 6.70 33.60
N ALA A 183 3.97 7.82 32.87
CA ALA A 183 4.97 8.85 33.15
C ALA A 183 4.77 9.51 34.52
N TYR A 184 3.51 9.81 34.89
CA TYR A 184 3.17 10.33 36.22
C TYR A 184 3.57 9.37 37.35
N PHE A 185 3.28 8.08 37.18
CA PHE A 185 3.60 7.07 38.19
C PHE A 185 5.11 6.85 38.36
N LEU A 186 5.85 6.84 37.24
CA LEU A 186 7.32 6.78 37.25
C LEU A 186 7.95 8.02 37.90
N ARG A 187 7.37 9.20 37.66
CA ARG A 187 7.82 10.46 38.27
C ARG A 187 7.58 10.49 39.77
N ASN A 188 6.40 10.08 40.24
CA ASN A 188 6.10 10.04 41.67
C ASN A 188 6.95 8.98 42.40
N ARG A 189 7.27 7.86 41.77
CA ARG A 189 8.18 6.87 42.37
C ARG A 189 9.60 7.41 42.62
N ARG A 190 10.07 8.38 41.84
CA ARG A 190 11.37 9.04 42.04
C ARG A 190 11.36 10.12 43.12
N LEU A 191 10.18 10.59 43.56
CA LEU A 191 10.04 11.59 44.62
C LEU A 191 9.90 10.96 46.02
N PHE A 192 9.64 9.65 46.08
CA PHE A 192 9.47 8.89 47.33
C PHE A 192 10.54 7.79 47.51
N ALA A 193 11.64 7.85 46.74
CA ALA A 193 12.86 7.07 46.94
C ALA A 193 14.00 8.03 47.28
#